data_AF-A0A936UP36-F1
#
_entry.id   AF-A0A936UP36-F1
#
_cell.length_a   1.000
_cell.length_b   1.000
_cell.length_c   1.000
_cell.angle_alpha   90.00
_cell.angle_beta   90.00
_cell.angle_gamma   90.00
#
_symmetry.space_group_name_H-M   'P 1'
#
loop_
_entity.id
_entity.type
_entity.pdbx_description
1 polymer ?
#
loop_
_entity_poly.entity_id
_entity_poly.type
_entity_poly.pdbx_seq_one_letter_code
_entity_poly.pdbx_strand_id
1 'polypeptide(L)' 'MKKTTKLRLIGGGVLLFNLWLIGNYNLEGIPVLLLTFGFAGGYEYLVVRPASKTAEKAE' A
#
# COMPACT_ATOMS: atom_id res chain seq x y z
N MET A 1 12.42 -7.55 -14.06
CA MET A 1 11.97 -6.39 -13.25
C MET A 1 12.38 -6.60 -11.80
N LYS A 2 13.06 -5.62 -11.18
CA LYS A 2 13.52 -5.72 -9.78
C LYS A 2 12.32 -5.94 -8.86
N LYS A 3 12.43 -6.83 -7.86
CA LYS A 3 11.33 -7.23 -6.95
C LYS A 3 10.62 -6.03 -6.29
N THR A 4 11.39 -4.96 -6.02
CA THR A 4 10.91 -3.69 -5.48
C THR A 4 9.88 -3.00 -6.37
N THR A 5 9.97 -3.13 -7.70
CA THR A 5 9.02 -2.52 -8.65
C THR A 5 7.66 -3.20 -8.61
N LYS A 6 7.61 -4.54 -8.49
CA LYS A 6 6.34 -5.28 -8.36
C LYS A 6 5.61 -4.91 -7.07
N LEU A 7 6.35 -4.76 -5.98
CA LEU A 7 5.78 -4.37 -4.70
C LEU A 7 5.20 -2.95 -4.70
N ARG A 8 5.89 -2.00 -5.35
CA ARG A 8 5.34 -0.65 -5.54
C ARG A 8 4.09 -0.65 -6.41
N LEU A 9 4.05 -1.50 -7.44
CA LEU A 9 2.88 -1.66 -8.30
C LEU A 9 1.67 -2.20 -7.53
N ILE A 10 1.88 -3.21 -6.68
CA ILE A 10 0.82 -3.77 -5.82
C ILE A 10 0.34 -2.73 -4.82
N GLY A 11 1.25 -1.98 -4.18
CA GLY A 11 0.89 -0.93 -3.23
C GLY A 11 0.07 0.20 -3.86
N GLY A 12 0.50 0.66 -5.05
CA GLY A 12 -0.24 1.64 -5.83
C GLY A 12 -1.61 1.14 -6.29
N GLY A 13 -1.69 -0.14 -6.69
CA GLY A 13 -2.96 -0.78 -7.06
C GLY A 13 -3.94 -0.85 -5.90
N VAL A 14 -3.48 -1.20 -4.70
CA VAL A 14 -4.36 -1.24 -3.52
C VAL A 14 -4.74 0.18 -3.06
N LEU A 15 -3.86 1.18 -3.19
CA LEU A 15 -4.21 2.59 -2.97
C LEU A 15 -5.29 3.09 -3.93
N LEU A 16 -5.19 2.76 -5.21
CA LEU A 16 -6.23 3.07 -6.21
C LEU A 16 -7.54 2.36 -5.88
N PHE A 17 -7.49 1.11 -5.43
CA PHE A 17 -8.68 0.39 -4.98
C PHE A 17 -9.32 1.05 -3.76
N ASN A 18 -8.53 1.52 -2.78
CA ASN A 18 -9.03 2.26 -1.63
C ASN A 18 -9.72 3.57 -2.06
N LEU A 19 -9.09 4.33 -2.96
CA LEU A 19 -9.65 5.58 -3.48
C LEU A 19 -10.97 5.35 -4.24
N TRP A 20 -11.01 4.28 -5.04
CA TRP A 20 -12.23 3.86 -5.73
C TRP A 20 -13.33 3.45 -4.76
N LEU A 21 -13.00 2.72 -3.69
CA LEU A 21 -13.95 2.33 -2.65
C LEU A 21 -14.55 3.54 -1.95
N ILE A 22 -13.72 4.53 -1.62
CA ILE A 22 -14.14 5.77 -0.98
C ILE A 22 -15.13 6.53 -1.87
N GLY A 23 -14.81 6.69 -3.16
CA GLY A 23 -15.69 7.37 -4.12
C GLY A 23 -16.98 6.60 -4.41
N ASN A 24 -16.93 5.27 -4.52
CA ASN A 24 -18.08 4.45 -4.86
C ASN A 24 -19.06 4.28 -3.69
N TYR A 25 -18.54 4.14 -2.47
CA TYR A 25 -19.37 3.94 -1.27
C TYR A 25 -19.65 5.22 -0.50
N ASN A 26 -19.20 6.39 -1.01
CA ASN A 26 -19.32 7.67 -0.33
C ASN A 26 -18.82 7.59 1.12
N LEU A 27 -17.69 6.90 1.31
CA LEU A 27 -17.10 6.76 2.64
C LEU A 27 -16.60 8.13 3.04
N GLU A 28 -17.09 8.64 4.17
CA GLU A 28 -16.70 9.94 4.71
C GLU A 28 -16.21 9.80 6.15
N GLY A 29 -15.33 10.72 6.55
CA GLY A 29 -14.80 10.79 7.92
C GLY A 29 -13.66 9.80 8.20
N ILE A 30 -13.67 9.23 9.41
CA ILE A 30 -12.57 8.41 9.95
C ILE A 30 -12.18 7.20 9.06
N PRO A 31 -13.11 6.48 8.41
CA PRO A 31 -12.78 5.35 7.54
C PRO A 31 -11.87 5.75 6.37
N VAL A 32 -12.07 6.95 5.80
CA VAL A 32 -11.25 7.47 4.70
C VAL A 32 -9.80 7.65 5.13
N LEU A 33 -9.59 8.20 6.32
CA LEU A 33 -8.26 8.43 6.88
C LEU A 33 -7.55 7.11 7.15
N LEU A 34 -8.25 6.09 7.67
CA LEU A 34 -7.69 4.75 7.85
C LEU A 34 -7.37 4.06 6.51
N LEU A 35 -8.26 4.14 5.53
CA LEU A 35 -8.06 3.54 4.19
C LEU A 35 -6.96 4.22 3.38
N THR A 36 -6.69 5.51 3.61
CA THR A 36 -5.66 6.26 2.87
C THR A 36 -4.34 6.31 3.64
N PHE A 37 -4.32 6.94 4.82
CA PHE A 37 -3.10 7.10 5.61
C PHE A 37 -2.71 5.81 6.34
N GLY A 38 -3.68 5.11 6.94
CA GLY A 38 -3.44 3.85 7.62
C GLY A 38 -2.93 2.78 6.66
N PHE A 39 -3.55 2.67 5.47
CA PHE A 39 -3.09 1.75 4.43
C PHE A 39 -1.73 2.16 3.85
N ALA A 40 -1.50 3.43 3.52
CA ALA A 40 -0.21 3.88 2.99
C ALA A 40 0.94 3.64 3.99
N GLY A 41 0.76 4.04 5.26
CA GLY A 41 1.76 3.85 6.31
C GLY A 41 1.96 2.37 6.66
N GLY A 42 0.87 1.60 6.78
CA GLY A 42 0.91 0.17 7.05
C GLY A 42 1.56 -0.61 5.91
N TYR A 43 1.25 -0.29 4.65
CA TYR A 43 1.85 -0.92 3.48
C TYR A 43 3.35 -0.62 3.38
N GLU A 44 3.75 0.63 3.60
CA GLU A 44 5.17 0.98 3.59
C GLU A 44 5.93 0.27 4.73
N TYR A 45 5.35 0.24 5.93
CA TYR A 45 5.98 -0.35 7.10
C TYR A 45 6.00 -1.89 7.10
N LEU A 46 4.89 -2.54 6.74
CA LEU A 46 4.74 -4.00 6.79
C LEU A 46 5.09 -4.71 5.49
N VAL A 47 5.05 -4.03 4.34
CA VAL A 47 5.27 -4.67 3.04
C VAL A 47 6.56 -4.17 2.41
N VAL A 48 6.77 -2.85 2.31
CA VAL A 48 7.96 -2.28 1.66
C VAL A 48 9.23 -2.49 2.48
N ARG A 49 9.22 -2.23 3.79
CA ARG A 49 10.40 -2.42 4.66
C ARG A 49 10.90 -3.89 4.71
N PRO A 50 10.06 -4.89 5.01
CA PRO A 50 10.55 -6.28 5.07
C PRO A 50 10.85 -6.86 3.70
N ALA A 51 10.16 -6.45 2.63
CA ALA A 51 10.53 -6.87 1.28
C ALA A 51 11.87 -6.28 0.84
N SER A 52 12.21 -5.06 1.28
CA SER A 52 13.54 -4.46 1.06
C SER A 52 14.63 -5.24 1.83
N LYS A 53 14.38 -5.58 3.10
CA LYS A 53 15.29 -6.44 3.89
C LYS A 53 15.44 -7.86 3.35
N THR A 54 14.36 -8.44 2.82
CA THR A 54 14.38 -9.81 2.24
C THR A 54 15.09 -9.83 0.89
N ALA A 55 15.03 -8.73 0.13
CA ALA A 55 15.80 -8.58 -1.10
C ALA A 55 17.30 -8.43 -0.84
N GLU A 56 17.70 -7.76 0.24
CA GLU A 56 19.11 -7.61 0.64
C GLU A 56 19.71 -8.90 1.23
N LYS A 57 18.91 -9.74 1.89
CA LYS A 57 19.37 -11.05 2.42
C LYS A 57 19.46 -12.17 1.37
N ALA A 58 19.09 -11.88 0.12
CA ALA A 58 19.10 -12.84 -0.97
C ALA A 58 20.20 -12.53 -2.02
N GLU A 59 21.12 -11.62 -1.70
CA GLU A 59 22.36 -11.37 -2.45
C GLU A 59 23.56 -12.02 -1.74
#